data_AF-A0A8T0EWV4-F1
#
_entry.id   AF-A0A8T0EWV4-F1
#
_cell.length_a   1.000
_cell.length_b   1.000
_cell.length_c   1.000
_cell.angle_alpha   90.00
_cell.angle_beta   90.00
_cell.angle_gamma   90.00
#
_symmetry.space_group_name_H-M   'P 1'
#
loop_
_entity.id
_entity.type
_entity.pdbx_description
1 polymer ?
#
loop_
_entity_poly.entity_id
_entity_poly.type
_entity_poly.pdbx_seq_one_letter_code
_entity_poly.pdbx_strand_id
1 'polypeptide(L)'
;MVPGIPSEMKPVFSPDHYLFFPCYSENLLINSTKESEKIPFRVAYQANSFSSYDLNIEASEEMYFVHKPRVYVAVHSPFVPVTLPHQGRLLKPGYKYQIIIRMEEDKLLPSPYKTNCTDYEVLWKLNKHQSPRSQEMCKELCLHDRFEPNKNVSLPFHMLEYPLELCFGRNCMTSSEDEEILERCKRNCKASCRNLKYIFTVHETFLGNSKKENIDYYSQKDKIQVDISLGDRQVVVQRHDPEYTTGYLFSYIGGLMGCWLGVSIWAFAGIAENAFLRAIQWMEHIKRNFKESSVAQRTVFSTRKNNVHIIKVS
;
A
#
# COMPACT_ATOMS: atom_id res chain seq x y z
N MET A 1 -20.90 -27.65 -3.20
CA MET A 1 -21.45 -26.28 -3.19
C MET A 1 -22.29 -26.19 -1.95
N VAL A 2 -21.91 -25.34 -0.98
CA VAL A 2 -22.69 -25.16 0.24
C VAL A 2 -23.96 -24.35 -0.15
N PRO A 3 -25.17 -24.89 0.05
CA PRO A 3 -26.40 -24.19 -0.29
C PRO A 3 -26.54 -22.93 0.58
N GLY A 4 -26.78 -21.77 -0.06
CA GLY A 4 -26.94 -20.48 0.62
C GLY A 4 -25.78 -19.49 0.46
N ILE A 5 -24.68 -19.87 -0.16
CA ILE A 5 -23.57 -18.95 -0.46
C ILE A 5 -23.91 -18.13 -1.72
N PRO A 6 -23.88 -16.78 -1.67
CA PRO A 6 -24.07 -15.93 -2.83
C PRO A 6 -23.10 -16.29 -3.96
N SER A 7 -23.56 -16.27 -5.21
CA SER A 7 -22.72 -16.60 -6.38
C SER A 7 -21.51 -15.69 -6.57
N GLU A 8 -21.45 -14.56 -5.84
CA GLU A 8 -20.38 -13.57 -5.88
C GLU A 8 -19.25 -13.86 -4.89
N MET A 9 -19.49 -14.72 -3.90
CA MET A 9 -18.46 -15.14 -2.95
C MET A 9 -17.46 -16.06 -3.63
N LYS A 10 -16.18 -15.71 -3.54
CA LYS A 10 -15.10 -16.55 -4.07
C LYS A 10 -14.52 -17.41 -2.94
N PRO A 11 -14.27 -18.70 -3.17
CA PRO A 11 -13.53 -19.51 -2.23
C PRO A 11 -12.13 -18.93 -2.11
N VAL A 12 -11.74 -18.65 -0.88
CA VAL A 12 -10.38 -18.28 -0.51
C VAL A 12 -9.80 -19.50 0.19
N PHE A 13 -8.78 -20.10 -0.39
CA PHE A 13 -8.11 -21.21 0.24
C PHE A 13 -7.16 -20.63 1.29
N SER A 14 -7.45 -20.90 2.56
CA SER A 14 -6.48 -20.79 3.64
C SER A 14 -5.96 -22.20 3.91
N PRO A 15 -4.76 -22.54 3.46
CA PRO A 15 -4.18 -23.83 3.76
C PRO A 15 -3.54 -23.72 5.13
N ASP A 16 -4.20 -24.24 6.15
CA ASP A 16 -3.48 -24.70 7.32
C ASP A 16 -3.33 -26.22 7.14
N HIS A 17 -2.11 -26.74 7.25
CA HIS A 17 -1.75 -28.08 6.74
C HIS A 17 -2.48 -29.26 7.40
N TYR A 18 -3.34 -28.99 8.40
CA TYR A 18 -4.21 -29.97 9.06
C TYR A 18 -5.69 -29.56 9.18
N LEU A 19 -6.05 -28.33 8.79
CA LEU A 19 -7.41 -27.80 8.93
C LEU A 19 -7.76 -26.96 7.71
N PHE A 20 -8.37 -27.59 6.71
CA PHE A 20 -8.97 -26.86 5.59
C PHE A 20 -10.22 -26.14 6.07
N PHE A 21 -10.15 -24.83 6.22
CA PHE A 21 -11.33 -24.00 6.42
C PHE A 21 -11.74 -23.40 5.08
N PRO A 22 -12.88 -23.81 4.49
CA PRO A 22 -13.39 -23.12 3.31
C PRO A 22 -13.72 -21.69 3.73
N CYS A 23 -12.93 -20.74 3.25
CA CYS A 23 -13.17 -19.32 3.50
C CYS A 23 -13.88 -18.73 2.29
N TYR A 24 -14.78 -17.78 2.55
CA TYR A 24 -15.49 -17.05 1.52
C TYR A 24 -15.31 -15.57 1.78
N SER A 25 -15.03 -14.82 0.73
CA SER A 25 -14.91 -13.37 0.80
C SER A 25 -15.75 -12.73 -0.29
N GLU A 26 -16.44 -11.66 0.09
CA GLU A 26 -17.04 -10.72 -0.85
C GLU A 26 -16.06 -9.60 -1.16
N ASN A 27 -16.10 -9.10 -2.41
CA ASN A 27 -15.29 -7.98 -2.87
C ASN A 27 -13.77 -8.12 -2.66
N LEU A 28 -13.22 -9.35 -2.66
CA LEU A 28 -11.77 -9.56 -2.56
C LEU A 28 -11.07 -9.23 -3.89
N LEU A 29 -10.10 -8.31 -3.84
CA LEU A 29 -9.42 -7.75 -5.02
C LEU A 29 -7.89 -7.90 -4.99
N ILE A 30 -7.37 -8.83 -4.18
CA ILE A 30 -5.93 -9.06 -3.98
C ILE A 30 -5.17 -9.24 -5.31
N ASN A 31 -5.65 -10.14 -6.18
CA ASN A 31 -5.08 -10.40 -7.52
C ASN A 31 -5.98 -9.91 -8.65
N SER A 32 -6.87 -8.95 -8.37
CA SER A 32 -7.80 -8.46 -9.38
C SER A 32 -7.23 -7.28 -10.16
N THR A 33 -7.46 -7.28 -11.47
CA THR A 33 -7.26 -6.10 -12.32
C THR A 33 -8.40 -5.08 -12.18
N LYS A 34 -9.48 -5.43 -11.46
CA LYS A 34 -10.64 -4.55 -11.27
C LYS A 34 -10.35 -3.47 -10.24
N GLU A 35 -10.96 -2.31 -10.41
CA GLU A 35 -11.02 -1.30 -9.36
C GLU A 35 -12.07 -1.69 -8.31
N SER A 36 -11.91 -1.20 -7.08
CA SER A 36 -12.90 -1.38 -6.02
C SER A 36 -14.19 -0.68 -6.38
N GLU A 37 -15.29 -1.42 -6.31
CA GLU A 37 -16.61 -0.83 -6.42
C GLU A 37 -16.84 0.14 -5.26
N LYS A 38 -17.34 1.34 -5.60
CA LYS A 38 -17.67 2.38 -4.62
C LYS A 38 -19.18 2.47 -4.54
N ILE A 39 -19.74 2.04 -3.42
CA ILE A 39 -21.18 2.17 -3.17
C ILE A 39 -21.46 3.64 -2.81
N PRO A 40 -22.38 4.32 -3.51
CA PRO A 40 -22.75 5.68 -3.18
C PRO A 40 -23.39 5.72 -1.79
N PHE A 41 -22.90 6.64 -0.96
CA PHE A 41 -23.26 6.79 0.46
C PHE A 41 -24.78 6.80 0.74
N ARG A 42 -25.58 7.41 -0.16
CA ARG A 42 -27.05 7.51 0.00
C ARG A 42 -27.74 6.14 0.01
N VAL A 43 -27.23 5.18 -0.76
CA VAL A 43 -27.81 3.83 -0.88
C VAL A 43 -27.53 3.03 0.40
N ALA A 44 -26.29 3.11 0.90
CA ALA A 44 -25.89 2.45 2.15
C ALA A 44 -26.63 2.99 3.39
N TYR A 45 -27.16 4.22 3.33
CA TYR A 45 -27.84 4.86 4.46
C TYR A 45 -29.30 4.44 4.65
N GLN A 46 -30.03 4.20 3.54
CA GLN A 46 -31.45 3.83 3.62
C GLN A 46 -31.64 2.38 4.07
N ALA A 47 -30.63 1.54 3.86
CA ALA A 47 -30.63 0.18 4.35
C ALA A 47 -30.06 0.16 5.78
N ASN A 48 -30.85 -0.30 6.75
CA ASN A 48 -30.39 -0.45 8.15
C ASN A 48 -29.17 -1.39 8.28
N SER A 49 -29.00 -2.28 7.32
CA SER A 49 -27.82 -3.10 7.07
C SER A 49 -27.52 -3.08 5.57
N PHE A 50 -26.25 -2.99 5.19
CA PHE A 50 -25.88 -3.04 3.76
C PHE A 50 -25.64 -4.47 3.29
N SER A 51 -25.30 -5.38 4.21
CA SER A 51 -25.21 -6.82 3.96
C SER A 51 -25.83 -7.58 5.13
N SER A 52 -26.53 -8.68 4.81
CA SER A 52 -27.13 -9.59 5.78
C SER A 52 -26.85 -11.01 5.34
N TYR A 53 -26.37 -11.85 6.26
CA TYR A 53 -26.08 -13.25 6.00
C TYR A 53 -26.82 -14.13 7.00
N ASP A 54 -27.54 -15.12 6.48
CA ASP A 54 -28.11 -16.21 7.27
C ASP A 54 -27.25 -17.45 7.04
N LEU A 55 -26.41 -17.75 8.03
CA LEU A 55 -25.52 -18.91 8.00
C LEU A 55 -26.19 -20.07 8.73
N ASN A 56 -26.22 -21.23 8.09
CA ASN A 56 -26.73 -22.46 8.69
C ASN A 56 -25.56 -23.44 8.84
N ILE A 57 -25.22 -23.80 10.07
CA ILE A 57 -24.17 -24.79 10.33
C ILE A 57 -24.83 -26.16 10.26
N GLU A 58 -24.54 -26.92 9.22
CA GLU A 58 -25.12 -28.25 9.11
C GLU A 58 -24.43 -29.21 10.09
N ALA A 59 -25.20 -29.81 11.01
CA ALA A 59 -24.65 -30.77 11.98
C ALA A 59 -24.00 -32.01 11.32
N SER A 60 -24.34 -32.29 10.05
CA SER A 60 -23.72 -33.35 9.26
C SER A 60 -22.26 -33.03 8.87
N GLU A 61 -21.86 -31.75 8.89
CA GLU A 61 -20.49 -31.29 8.64
C GLU A 61 -19.61 -31.37 9.91
N GLU A 62 -20.17 -31.74 11.06
CA GLU A 62 -19.37 -32.05 12.24
C GLU A 62 -18.50 -33.29 11.97
N MET A 63 -17.21 -33.09 11.75
CA MET A 63 -16.25 -34.18 11.82
C MET A 63 -16.16 -34.64 13.29
N TYR A 64 -16.94 -35.67 13.62
CA TYR A 64 -17.21 -36.23 14.97
C TYR A 64 -16.01 -36.43 15.90
N PHE A 65 -14.78 -36.36 15.41
CA PHE A 65 -13.58 -36.73 16.16
C PHE A 65 -12.63 -35.58 16.52
N VAL A 66 -12.75 -34.40 15.90
CA VAL A 66 -11.66 -33.39 15.99
C VAL A 66 -12.13 -32.10 16.66
N HIS A 67 -13.08 -31.37 16.07
CA HIS A 67 -13.52 -30.08 16.62
C HIS A 67 -14.98 -29.77 16.27
N LYS A 68 -15.65 -29.03 17.16
CA LYS A 68 -16.96 -28.41 16.84
C LYS A 68 -16.78 -27.40 15.69
N PRO A 69 -17.73 -27.30 14.75
CA PRO A 69 -17.69 -26.33 13.68
C PRO A 69 -17.63 -24.92 14.27
N ARG A 70 -16.75 -24.10 13.70
CA ARG A 70 -16.52 -22.72 14.12
C ARG A 70 -16.63 -21.82 12.91
N VAL A 71 -17.41 -20.75 13.06
CA VAL A 71 -17.55 -19.73 12.03
C VAL A 71 -16.80 -18.49 12.49
N TYR A 72 -15.92 -17.97 11.66
CA TYR A 72 -15.24 -16.71 11.90
C TYR A 72 -15.71 -15.69 10.88
N VAL A 73 -15.85 -14.45 11.31
CA VAL A 73 -16.10 -13.31 10.43
C VAL A 73 -15.02 -12.26 10.63
N ALA A 74 -14.51 -11.69 9.54
CA ALA A 74 -13.59 -10.57 9.59
C ALA A 74 -14.01 -9.54 8.54
N VAL A 75 -13.83 -8.26 8.86
CA VAL A 75 -14.03 -7.15 7.93
C VAL A 75 -12.67 -6.51 7.69
N HIS A 76 -12.25 -6.45 6.43
CA HIS A 76 -10.93 -5.93 6.06
C HIS A 76 -10.96 -5.20 4.72
N SER A 77 -9.85 -4.56 4.38
CA SER A 77 -9.67 -3.91 3.08
C SER A 77 -9.66 -4.97 1.96
N PRO A 78 -10.30 -4.71 0.80
CA PRO A 78 -10.35 -5.65 -0.32
C PRO A 78 -8.97 -5.97 -0.92
N PHE A 79 -7.95 -5.19 -0.55
CA PHE A 79 -6.57 -5.30 -1.03
C PHE A 79 -5.61 -5.89 -0.01
N VAL A 80 -6.08 -6.20 1.20
CA VAL A 80 -5.26 -6.68 2.31
C VAL A 80 -5.67 -8.12 2.62
N PRO A 81 -4.76 -9.09 2.60
CA PRO A 81 -5.04 -10.45 3.06
C PRO A 81 -5.36 -10.44 4.57
N VAL A 82 -6.24 -11.36 5.00
CA VAL A 82 -6.72 -11.46 6.38
C VAL A 82 -6.47 -12.87 6.91
N THR A 83 -6.10 -12.96 8.19
CA THR A 83 -5.96 -14.24 8.89
C THR A 83 -7.06 -14.37 9.94
N LEU A 84 -8.06 -15.22 9.66
CA LEU A 84 -9.28 -15.33 10.47
C LEU A 84 -9.06 -15.68 11.95
N PRO A 85 -8.13 -16.59 12.33
CA PRO A 85 -7.91 -16.89 13.75
C PRO A 85 -7.44 -15.70 14.59
N HIS A 86 -6.70 -14.75 14.00
CA HIS A 86 -6.13 -13.61 14.71
C HIS A 86 -7.01 -12.36 14.59
N GLN A 87 -7.52 -12.09 13.39
CA GLN A 87 -8.22 -10.85 13.07
C GLN A 87 -9.75 -11.02 13.05
N GLY A 88 -10.22 -12.26 12.95
CA GLY A 88 -11.65 -12.58 12.90
C GLY A 88 -12.31 -12.67 14.27
N ARG A 89 -13.65 -12.65 14.25
CA ARG A 89 -14.51 -12.94 15.40
C ARG A 89 -15.21 -14.26 15.25
N LEU A 90 -15.06 -15.10 16.28
CA LEU A 90 -15.75 -16.36 16.41
C LEU A 90 -17.23 -16.12 16.68
N LEU A 91 -18.09 -16.67 15.82
CA LEU A 91 -19.54 -16.60 15.93
C LEU A 91 -20.09 -17.87 16.57
N LYS A 92 -21.11 -17.70 17.41
CA LYS A 92 -21.79 -18.77 18.13
C LYS A 92 -23.11 -19.11 17.43
N PRO A 93 -23.42 -20.40 17.24
CA PRO A 93 -24.73 -20.84 16.78
C PRO A 93 -25.86 -20.34 17.70
N GLY A 94 -27.01 -19.98 17.15
CA GLY A 94 -28.19 -19.49 17.88
C GLY A 94 -28.16 -18.00 18.23
N TYR A 95 -27.22 -17.24 17.67
CA TYR A 95 -27.08 -15.79 17.89
C TYR A 95 -27.25 -15.00 16.59
N LYS A 96 -27.76 -13.79 16.76
CA LYS A 96 -27.76 -12.71 15.79
C LYS A 96 -26.63 -11.74 16.14
N TYR A 97 -25.83 -11.41 15.16
CA TYR A 97 -24.69 -10.51 15.25
C TYR A 97 -24.97 -9.25 14.46
N GLN A 98 -24.89 -8.09 15.11
CA GLN A 98 -24.86 -6.81 14.44
C GLN A 98 -23.41 -6.30 14.45
N ILE A 99 -22.79 -6.32 13.27
CA ILE A 99 -21.43 -5.83 13.04
C ILE A 99 -21.55 -4.38 12.58
N ILE A 100 -20.98 -3.47 13.35
CA ILE A 100 -20.98 -2.04 13.07
C ILE A 100 -19.55 -1.62 12.71
N ILE A 101 -19.36 -1.19 11.46
CA ILE A 101 -18.06 -0.84 10.89
C ILE A 101 -17.84 0.68 10.99
N ARG A 102 -16.64 1.06 11.43
CA ARG A 102 -16.06 2.40 11.35
C ARG A 102 -14.82 2.37 10.48
N MET A 103 -14.69 3.36 9.61
CA MET A 103 -13.56 3.49 8.69
C MET A 103 -12.59 4.56 9.20
N GLU A 104 -11.31 4.22 9.20
CA GLU A 104 -10.21 5.14 9.47
C GLU A 104 -9.21 5.12 8.30
N GLU A 105 -8.61 6.26 8.00
CA GLU A 105 -7.65 6.41 6.91
C GLU A 105 -6.39 7.08 7.42
N ASP A 106 -5.25 6.40 7.33
CA ASP A 106 -3.95 7.00 7.58
C ASP A 106 -3.34 7.46 6.25
N LYS A 107 -2.90 8.73 6.20
CA LYS A 107 -2.15 9.31 5.10
C LYS A 107 -0.75 9.64 5.56
N LEU A 108 0.23 8.94 4.99
CA LEU A 108 1.65 9.16 5.23
C LEU A 108 2.25 9.97 4.08
N LEU A 109 3.43 10.54 4.32
CA LEU A 109 4.16 11.29 3.31
C LEU A 109 5.24 10.43 2.63
N PRO A 110 5.38 10.51 1.29
CA PRO A 110 6.41 9.77 0.58
C PRO A 110 7.81 10.34 0.87
N SER A 111 8.86 9.77 0.27
CA SER A 111 10.19 10.40 0.27
C SER A 111 10.08 11.86 -0.23
N PRO A 112 10.76 12.84 0.39
CA PRO A 112 11.89 12.74 1.32
C PRO A 112 11.51 12.77 2.82
N TYR A 113 10.24 12.65 3.17
CA TYR A 113 9.80 12.71 4.57
C TYR A 113 10.18 11.44 5.34
N LYS A 114 10.29 11.54 6.68
CA LYS A 114 10.67 10.42 7.56
C LYS A 114 9.77 9.18 7.39
N THR A 115 8.49 9.39 7.11
CA THR A 115 7.53 8.31 6.84
C THR A 115 7.90 7.48 5.61
N ASN A 116 8.56 8.07 4.60
CA ASN A 116 9.09 7.43 3.40
C ASN A 116 8.15 6.36 2.82
N CYS A 117 6.86 6.69 2.72
CA CYS A 117 5.85 5.72 2.31
C CYS A 117 5.91 5.43 0.81
N THR A 118 5.29 4.32 0.41
CA THR A 118 5.08 3.93 -0.99
C THR A 118 3.60 4.01 -1.34
N ASP A 119 3.27 4.65 -2.46
CA ASP A 119 1.92 4.64 -3.01
C ASP A 119 1.71 3.39 -3.89
N TYR A 120 1.22 2.33 -3.26
CA TYR A 120 0.97 1.04 -3.92
C TYR A 120 -0.12 1.12 -5.00
N GLU A 121 -1.08 2.04 -4.88
CA GLU A 121 -2.13 2.21 -5.89
C GLU A 121 -1.54 2.79 -7.18
N VAL A 122 -0.68 3.81 -7.06
CA VAL A 122 0.04 4.39 -8.20
C VAL A 122 0.98 3.36 -8.84
N LEU A 123 1.77 2.62 -8.04
CA LEU A 123 2.65 1.57 -8.56
C LEU A 123 1.89 0.48 -9.31
N TRP A 124 0.75 0.03 -8.77
CA TRP A 124 -0.09 -0.96 -9.42
C TRP A 124 -0.62 -0.49 -10.77
N LYS A 125 -1.09 0.78 -10.86
CA LYS A 125 -1.54 1.37 -12.14
C LYS A 125 -0.40 1.46 -13.15
N LEU A 126 0.78 1.93 -12.72
CA LEU A 126 1.96 2.06 -13.59
C LEU A 126 2.45 0.70 -14.12
N ASN A 127 2.41 -0.34 -13.28
CA ASN A 127 2.88 -1.67 -13.62
C ASN A 127 1.81 -2.57 -14.23
N LYS A 128 0.86 -2.00 -15.00
CA LYS A 128 -0.20 -2.75 -15.69
C LYS A 128 -0.92 -3.75 -14.78
N HIS A 129 -1.20 -3.34 -13.55
CA HIS A 129 -1.98 -4.10 -12.58
C HIS A 129 -1.27 -5.36 -12.03
N GLN A 130 0.06 -5.45 -12.15
CA GLN A 130 0.86 -6.62 -11.70
C GLN A 130 1.54 -6.43 -10.33
N SER A 131 1.61 -5.21 -9.80
CA SER A 131 2.26 -4.95 -8.51
C SER A 131 1.32 -5.16 -7.32
N PRO A 132 1.84 -5.35 -6.10
CA PRO A 132 0.99 -5.36 -4.91
C PRO A 132 0.22 -4.04 -4.75
N ARG A 133 -1.03 -4.12 -4.28
CA ARG A 133 -1.90 -2.96 -4.02
C ARG A 133 -1.88 -2.49 -2.55
N SER A 134 -1.20 -3.22 -1.69
CA SER A 134 -1.05 -2.92 -0.26
C SER A 134 0.34 -3.33 0.22
N GLN A 135 0.73 -2.81 1.39
CA GLN A 135 2.00 -3.19 2.02
C GLN A 135 1.99 -4.65 2.43
N GLU A 136 0.87 -5.13 2.96
CA GLU A 136 0.65 -6.50 3.39
C GLU A 136 0.81 -7.45 2.21
N MET A 137 0.18 -7.15 1.07
CA MET A 137 0.36 -7.93 -0.15
C MET A 137 1.80 -7.90 -0.67
N CYS A 138 2.51 -6.77 -0.53
CA CYS A 138 3.94 -6.72 -0.87
C CYS A 138 4.76 -7.69 -0.02
N LYS A 139 4.49 -7.73 1.30
CA LYS A 139 5.17 -8.63 2.24
C LYS A 139 4.88 -10.08 1.88
N GLU A 140 3.60 -10.43 1.66
CA GLU A 140 3.20 -11.78 1.25
C GLU A 140 3.91 -12.23 -0.02
N LEU A 141 3.89 -11.40 -1.08
CA LEU A 141 4.58 -11.73 -2.34
C LEU A 141 6.10 -11.86 -2.16
N CYS A 142 6.71 -11.01 -1.34
CA CYS A 142 8.14 -11.07 -1.05
C CYS A 142 8.54 -12.37 -0.34
N LEU A 143 7.74 -12.81 0.62
CA LEU A 143 7.95 -14.05 1.34
C LEU A 143 7.70 -15.25 0.43
N HIS A 144 6.60 -15.24 -0.32
CA HIS A 144 6.27 -16.27 -1.31
C HIS A 144 7.42 -16.49 -2.30
N ASP A 145 7.94 -15.42 -2.90
CA ASP A 145 9.07 -15.50 -3.85
C ASP A 145 10.37 -16.05 -3.23
N ARG A 146 10.48 -16.06 -1.91
CA ARG A 146 11.67 -16.55 -1.19
C ARG A 146 11.52 -17.97 -0.69
N PHE A 147 10.36 -18.32 -0.15
CA PHE A 147 10.07 -19.65 0.38
C PHE A 147 9.69 -20.66 -0.70
N GLU A 148 9.30 -20.20 -1.89
CA GLU A 148 9.09 -21.05 -3.07
C GLU A 148 10.14 -20.83 -4.17
N PRO A 149 11.43 -21.13 -3.94
CA PRO A 149 12.44 -20.99 -4.99
C PRO A 149 12.22 -21.96 -6.15
N ASN A 150 11.53 -23.08 -5.90
CA ASN A 150 11.16 -24.07 -6.91
C ASN A 150 9.74 -23.80 -7.40
N LYS A 151 9.59 -23.02 -8.47
CA LYS A 151 8.33 -22.66 -9.17
C LYS A 151 7.41 -23.81 -9.59
N ASN A 152 7.76 -25.06 -9.28
CA ASN A 152 7.05 -26.27 -9.67
C ASN A 152 6.12 -26.81 -8.57
N VAL A 153 6.21 -26.29 -7.34
CA VAL A 153 5.27 -26.60 -6.26
C VAL A 153 4.62 -25.29 -5.86
N SER A 154 3.50 -24.96 -6.50
CA SER A 154 2.64 -23.88 -6.02
C SER A 154 1.97 -24.38 -4.74
N LEU A 155 2.53 -24.06 -3.57
CA LEU A 155 1.73 -24.20 -2.36
C LEU A 155 0.58 -23.19 -2.52
N PRO A 156 -0.66 -23.59 -2.21
CA PRO A 156 -1.77 -22.66 -2.22
C PRO A 156 -1.41 -21.47 -1.31
N PHE A 157 -1.52 -20.24 -1.82
CA PHE A 157 -1.11 -19.01 -1.15
C PHE A 157 -1.51 -19.04 0.34
N HIS A 158 -0.52 -19.25 1.21
CA HIS A 158 -0.75 -19.17 2.63
C HIS A 158 -0.79 -17.68 3.00
N MET A 159 -1.99 -17.15 3.25
CA MET A 159 -2.17 -15.82 3.84
C MET A 159 -1.76 -15.89 5.31
N LEU A 160 -0.45 -15.92 5.57
CA LEU A 160 0.11 -16.09 6.91
C LEU A 160 0.38 -14.72 7.50
N GLU A 161 -0.38 -14.36 8.54
CA GLU A 161 0.09 -13.36 9.49
C GLU A 161 1.31 -13.94 10.23
N TYR A 162 2.50 -13.72 9.67
CA TYR A 162 3.77 -14.05 10.31
C TYR A 162 3.88 -13.24 11.63
N PRO A 163 4.19 -13.90 12.75
CA PRO A 163 5.47 -14.58 12.91
C PRO A 163 5.30 -16.09 12.80
N LEU A 164 6.25 -16.75 12.13
CA LEU A 164 6.46 -18.20 12.13
C LEU A 164 6.06 -18.87 13.46
N GLU A 165 4.83 -19.37 13.49
CA GLU A 165 4.48 -20.60 14.18
C GLU A 165 3.81 -21.55 13.18
N LEU A 166 4.39 -21.71 11.98
CA LEU A 166 4.22 -22.94 11.20
C LEU A 166 4.98 -24.06 11.92
N CYS A 167 4.57 -24.36 13.16
CA CYS A 167 5.12 -25.43 13.95
C CYS A 167 4.47 -26.73 13.50
N PHE A 168 5.19 -27.50 12.68
CA PHE A 168 4.91 -28.92 12.60
C PHE A 168 5.45 -29.60 13.87
N GLY A 169 4.75 -29.43 15.00
CA GLY A 169 5.11 -30.04 16.30
C GLY A 169 5.61 -29.07 17.37
N ARG A 170 6.20 -29.58 18.46
CA ARG A 170 6.50 -28.80 19.69
C ARG A 170 7.66 -27.80 19.58
N ASN A 171 8.43 -27.80 18.50
CA ASN A 171 9.64 -26.99 18.37
C ASN A 171 9.57 -26.10 17.14
N CYS A 172 8.96 -24.94 17.26
CA CYS A 172 9.20 -23.86 16.32
C CYS A 172 10.54 -23.21 16.63
N MET A 173 11.53 -23.47 15.79
CA MET A 173 12.69 -22.61 15.69
C MET A 173 12.65 -21.93 14.34
N THR A 174 12.29 -20.64 14.33
CA THR A 174 12.65 -19.75 13.23
C THR A 174 14.15 -19.82 13.07
N SER A 175 14.62 -20.22 11.88
CA SER A 175 16.05 -20.16 11.63
C SER A 175 16.49 -18.70 11.59
N SER A 176 17.76 -18.43 11.90
CA SER A 176 18.32 -17.08 11.74
C SER A 176 18.22 -16.56 10.30
N GLU A 177 18.18 -17.48 9.33
CA GLU A 177 18.01 -17.15 7.90
C GLU A 177 16.58 -16.65 7.61
N ASP A 178 15.56 -17.25 8.21
CA ASP A 178 14.16 -16.82 8.05
C ASP A 178 13.93 -15.42 8.59
N GLU A 179 14.56 -15.10 9.73
CA GLU A 179 14.50 -13.77 10.33
C GLU A 179 15.16 -12.72 9.42
N GLU A 180 16.30 -13.05 8.81
CA GLU A 180 16.97 -12.15 7.86
C GLU A 180 16.12 -11.89 6.61
N ILE A 181 15.48 -12.93 6.07
CA ILE A 181 14.55 -12.82 4.93
C ILE A 181 13.38 -11.92 5.29
N LEU A 182 12.79 -12.13 6.48
CA LEU A 182 11.68 -11.33 6.97
C LEU A 182 12.06 -9.85 7.11
N GLU A 183 13.19 -9.55 7.72
CA GLU A 183 13.69 -8.17 7.86
C GLU A 183 14.04 -7.54 6.51
N ARG A 184 14.49 -8.34 5.54
CA ARG A 184 14.68 -7.88 4.17
C ARG A 184 13.34 -7.51 3.51
N CYS A 185 12.31 -8.36 3.63
CA CYS A 185 10.98 -8.07 3.10
C CYS A 185 10.33 -6.86 3.78
N LYS A 186 10.46 -6.71 5.11
CA LYS A 186 10.00 -5.53 5.84
C LYS A 186 10.67 -4.24 5.36
N ARG A 187 11.99 -4.27 5.10
CA ARG A 187 12.73 -3.10 4.59
C ARG A 187 12.33 -2.74 3.15
N ASN A 188 12.09 -3.73 2.30
CA ASN A 188 11.71 -3.51 0.90
C ASN A 188 10.25 -3.06 0.75
N CYS A 189 9.34 -3.60 1.57
CA CYS A 189 7.93 -3.24 1.59
C CYS A 189 7.67 -2.10 2.56
N LYS A 190 7.97 -0.88 2.11
CA LYS A 190 7.73 0.36 2.87
C LYS A 190 6.27 0.53 3.26
N ALA A 191 6.01 1.36 4.26
CA ALA A 191 4.65 1.67 4.69
C ALA A 191 3.79 2.21 3.52
N SER A 192 2.51 1.84 3.46
CA SER A 192 1.60 2.39 2.45
C SER A 192 1.37 3.88 2.70
N CYS A 193 1.41 4.70 1.66
CA CYS A 193 1.06 6.13 1.78
C CYS A 193 -0.39 6.37 2.17
N ARG A 194 -1.25 5.38 1.86
CA ARG A 194 -2.66 5.39 2.17
C ARG A 194 -3.03 4.06 2.79
N ASN A 195 -3.43 4.06 4.05
CA ASN A 195 -3.86 2.86 4.74
C ASN A 195 -5.32 3.01 5.20
N LEU A 196 -6.20 2.13 4.72
CA LEU A 196 -7.60 2.11 5.11
C LEU A 196 -7.81 1.01 6.15
N LYS A 197 -8.21 1.42 7.35
CA LYS A 197 -8.50 0.54 8.48
C LYS A 197 -10.02 0.42 8.67
N TYR A 198 -10.47 -0.80 8.86
CA TYR A 198 -11.86 -1.12 9.15
C TYR A 198 -11.95 -1.60 10.59
N ILE A 199 -12.36 -0.70 11.48
CA ILE A 199 -12.58 -1.05 12.88
C ILE A 199 -14.03 -1.45 13.00
N PHE A 200 -14.29 -2.64 13.53
CA PHE A 200 -15.66 -3.11 13.70
C PHE A 200 -15.95 -3.46 15.16
N THR A 201 -17.18 -3.16 15.56
CA THR A 201 -17.75 -3.54 16.84
C THR A 201 -18.83 -4.58 16.61
N VAL A 202 -18.97 -5.52 17.53
CA VAL A 202 -19.87 -6.67 17.37
C VAL A 202 -20.85 -6.67 18.53
N HIS A 203 -22.14 -6.60 18.22
CA HIS A 203 -23.22 -6.76 19.18
C HIS A 203 -23.87 -8.13 18.99
N GLU A 204 -23.86 -8.95 20.03
CA GLU A 204 -24.46 -10.29 20.02
C GLU A 204 -25.86 -10.22 20.64
N THR A 205 -26.86 -10.81 19.98
CA THR A 205 -28.23 -10.96 20.48
C THR A 205 -28.66 -12.41 20.34
N PHE A 206 -29.13 -13.02 21.42
CA PHE A 206 -29.62 -14.41 21.38
C PHE A 206 -30.95 -14.50 20.62
N LEU A 207 -31.10 -15.48 19.73
CA LEU A 207 -32.30 -15.64 18.89
C LEU A 207 -33.51 -16.24 19.64
N GLY A 208 -33.28 -16.95 20.75
CA GLY A 208 -34.25 -17.94 21.28
C GLY A 208 -35.35 -17.46 22.23
N ASN A 209 -35.91 -16.25 22.10
CA ASN A 209 -36.96 -15.77 23.02
C ASN A 209 -38.26 -15.28 22.37
N SER A 210 -38.52 -15.58 21.10
CA SER A 210 -39.87 -15.36 20.57
C SER A 210 -40.80 -16.45 21.11
N LYS A 211 -41.72 -16.08 22.02
CA LYS A 211 -42.78 -16.93 22.60
C LYS A 211 -43.79 -17.41 21.55
N LYS A 212 -43.34 -17.97 20.44
CA LYS A 212 -44.19 -18.56 19.40
C LYS A 212 -44.17 -20.07 19.51
N GLU A 213 -45.36 -20.59 19.77
CA GLU A 213 -45.70 -22.01 19.86
C GLU A 213 -45.28 -22.76 18.58
N ASN A 214 -44.66 -23.93 18.76
CA ASN A 214 -44.58 -25.05 17.82
C ASN A 214 -43.94 -24.82 16.43
N ILE A 215 -42.92 -23.98 16.29
CA ILE A 215 -42.03 -24.04 15.11
C ILE A 215 -40.68 -24.63 15.54
N ASP A 216 -40.25 -25.68 14.83
CA ASP A 216 -39.08 -26.53 15.07
C ASP A 216 -37.90 -25.84 15.77
N TYR A 217 -37.90 -25.94 17.10
CA TYR A 217 -36.89 -25.39 18.02
C TYR A 217 -35.45 -25.83 17.67
N TYR A 218 -35.30 -27.01 17.06
CA TYR A 218 -34.01 -27.51 16.60
C TYR A 218 -33.40 -26.67 15.46
N SER A 219 -34.23 -26.08 14.57
CA SER A 219 -33.74 -25.33 13.41
C SER A 219 -33.10 -23.98 13.75
N GLN A 220 -33.33 -23.43 14.95
CA GLN A 220 -32.78 -22.12 15.33
C GLN A 220 -31.43 -22.20 16.04
N LYS A 221 -31.07 -23.36 16.61
CA LYS A 221 -29.81 -23.51 17.35
C LYS A 221 -28.59 -23.49 16.44
N ASP A 222 -28.76 -23.88 15.19
CA ASP A 222 -27.66 -24.02 14.23
C ASP A 222 -27.55 -22.81 13.29
N LYS A 223 -28.45 -21.83 13.45
CA LYS A 223 -28.48 -20.60 12.65
C LYS A 223 -27.63 -19.51 13.29
N ILE A 224 -26.90 -18.81 12.46
CA ILE A 224 -26.18 -17.58 12.80
C ILE A 224 -26.67 -16.51 11.84
N GLN A 225 -27.18 -15.41 12.38
CA GLN A 225 -27.55 -14.24 11.56
C GLN A 225 -26.48 -13.18 11.72
N VAL A 226 -25.99 -12.62 10.62
CA VAL A 226 -24.98 -11.57 10.62
C VAL A 226 -25.50 -10.39 9.82
N ASP A 227 -25.79 -9.29 10.51
CA ASP A 227 -26.11 -8.01 9.91
C ASP A 227 -24.88 -7.10 9.94
N ILE A 228 -24.45 -6.61 8.79
CA ILE A 228 -23.33 -5.68 8.68
C ILE A 228 -23.86 -4.29 8.34
N SER A 229 -23.44 -3.31 9.13
CA SER A 229 -23.88 -1.92 9.05
C SER A 229 -22.70 -0.96 9.21
N LEU A 230 -22.84 0.28 8.72
CA LEU A 230 -21.86 1.34 8.92
C LEU A 230 -22.25 2.15 10.17
N GLY A 231 -21.35 2.24 11.14
CA GLY A 231 -21.58 2.98 12.38
C GLY A 231 -21.49 4.49 12.19
N ASP A 232 -20.41 4.92 11.54
CA ASP A 232 -20.11 6.32 11.32
C ASP A 232 -20.23 6.72 9.85
N ARG A 233 -20.76 7.92 9.62
CA ARG A 233 -20.88 8.53 8.29
C ARG A 233 -19.58 9.16 7.79
N GLN A 234 -18.65 9.36 8.70
CA GLN A 234 -17.41 10.07 8.47
C GLN A 234 -16.25 9.09 8.54
N VAL A 235 -15.32 9.23 7.61
CA VAL A 235 -14.04 8.52 7.69
C VAL A 235 -13.12 9.38 8.54
N VAL A 236 -12.57 8.82 9.62
CA VAL A 236 -11.58 9.52 10.42
C VAL A 236 -10.26 9.48 9.65
N VAL A 237 -9.79 10.63 9.17
CA VAL A 237 -8.55 10.71 8.39
C VAL A 237 -7.44 11.24 9.28
N GLN A 238 -6.44 10.40 9.58
CA GLN A 238 -5.20 10.81 10.21
C GLN A 238 -4.18 11.15 9.11
N ARG A 239 -3.85 12.44 8.98
CA ARG A 239 -2.98 12.92 7.90
C ARG A 239 -1.67 13.46 8.46
N HIS A 240 -0.56 12.97 7.90
CA HIS A 240 0.74 13.59 8.08
C HIS A 240 0.86 14.73 7.07
N ASP A 241 0.98 15.96 7.58
CA ASP A 241 1.22 17.14 6.79
C ASP A 241 2.65 17.64 7.00
N PRO A 242 3.30 18.16 5.94
CA PRO A 242 4.62 18.74 6.11
C PRO A 242 4.54 19.98 6.99
N GLU A 243 5.35 20.04 8.04
CA GLU A 243 5.40 21.19 8.95
C GLU A 243 5.74 22.48 8.20
N TYR A 244 6.65 22.38 7.22
CA TYR A 244 7.05 23.48 6.37
C TYR A 244 6.66 23.21 4.93
N THR A 245 5.75 24.02 4.41
CA THR A 245 5.52 24.09 2.97
C THR A 245 6.63 24.91 2.31
N THR A 246 6.91 24.64 1.04
CA THR A 246 7.92 25.40 0.27
C THR A 246 7.66 26.90 0.32
N GLY A 247 6.40 27.31 0.22
CA GLY A 247 5.99 28.72 0.34
C GLY A 247 6.31 29.34 1.71
N TYR A 248 6.13 28.58 2.80
CA TYR A 248 6.49 29.05 4.14
C TYR A 248 8.00 29.21 4.29
N LEU A 249 8.79 28.26 3.80
CA LEU A 249 10.25 28.35 3.80
C LEU A 249 10.74 29.58 3.02
N PHE A 250 10.20 29.82 1.82
CA PHE A 250 10.57 30.99 1.03
C PHE A 250 10.15 32.30 1.71
N SER A 251 8.98 32.33 2.34
CA SER A 251 8.51 33.50 3.08
C SER A 251 9.35 33.77 4.32
N TYR A 252 9.74 32.73 5.05
CA TYR A 252 10.58 32.82 6.24
C TYR A 252 12.00 33.28 5.89
N ILE A 253 12.63 32.67 4.89
CA ILE A 253 13.96 33.07 4.40
C ILE A 253 13.90 34.48 3.82
N GLY A 254 12.90 34.78 2.98
CA GLY A 254 12.71 36.10 2.39
C GLY A 254 12.46 37.19 3.45
N GLY A 255 11.69 36.88 4.49
CA GLY A 255 11.45 37.77 5.63
C GLY A 255 12.73 38.03 6.44
N LEU A 256 13.52 36.99 6.73
CA LEU A 256 14.82 37.14 7.39
C LEU A 256 15.79 37.96 6.54
N MET A 257 15.97 37.63 5.26
CA MET A 257 16.87 38.39 4.38
C MET A 257 16.42 39.83 4.22
N GLY A 258 15.12 40.08 4.07
CA GLY A 258 14.54 41.42 3.98
C GLY A 258 14.74 42.22 5.26
N CYS A 259 14.59 41.61 6.44
CA CYS A 259 14.77 42.28 7.72
C CYS A 259 16.24 42.57 8.04
N TRP A 260 17.13 41.61 7.79
CA TRP A 260 18.56 41.73 8.14
C TRP A 260 19.32 42.60 7.14
N LEU A 261 19.04 42.46 5.85
CA LEU A 261 19.83 43.11 4.80
C LEU A 261 19.07 44.28 4.13
N GLY A 262 17.75 44.38 4.29
CA GLY A 262 16.94 45.33 3.52
C GLY A 262 16.86 44.99 2.02
N VAL A 263 17.25 43.76 1.65
CA VAL A 263 17.39 43.33 0.25
C VAL A 263 16.20 42.48 -0.15
N SER A 264 15.55 42.84 -1.25
CA SER A 264 14.46 42.04 -1.83
C SER A 264 14.97 41.14 -2.96
N ILE A 265 14.13 40.20 -3.41
CA ILE A 265 14.40 39.40 -4.63
C ILE A 265 14.70 40.29 -5.85
N TRP A 266 14.05 41.45 -5.94
CA TRP A 266 14.29 42.41 -7.03
C TRP A 266 15.69 43.03 -6.97
N ALA A 267 16.20 43.28 -5.77
CA ALA A 267 17.57 43.76 -5.61
C ALA A 267 18.59 42.69 -6.02
N PHE A 268 18.34 41.41 -5.70
CA PHE A 268 19.18 40.31 -6.22
C PHE A 268 19.13 40.19 -7.74
N ALA A 269 17.94 40.30 -8.34
CA ALA A 269 17.79 40.28 -9.79
C ALA A 269 18.59 41.40 -10.46
N GLY A 270 18.53 42.63 -9.92
CA GLY A 270 19.31 43.76 -10.44
C GLY A 270 20.83 43.61 -10.28
N ILE A 271 21.29 43.01 -9.18
CA ILE A 271 22.72 42.69 -9.00
C ILE A 271 23.16 41.62 -9.99
N ALA A 272 22.37 40.57 -10.17
CA ALA A 272 22.67 39.48 -11.11
C ALA A 272 22.69 39.97 -12.56
N GLU A 273 21.74 40.82 -12.96
CA GLU A 273 21.70 41.42 -14.30
C GLU A 273 22.95 42.26 -14.59
N ASN A 274 23.33 43.13 -13.65
CA ASN A 274 24.53 43.94 -13.79
C ASN A 274 25.82 43.09 -13.85
N ALA A 275 25.90 42.03 -13.04
CA ALA A 275 27.02 41.10 -13.08
C ALA A 275 27.09 40.34 -14.41
N PHE A 276 25.94 39.89 -14.93
CA PHE A 276 25.82 39.20 -16.21
C PHE A 276 26.24 40.10 -17.37
N LEU A 277 25.79 41.36 -17.40
CA LEU A 277 26.19 42.34 -18.43
C LEU A 277 27.70 42.60 -18.41
N ARG A 278 28.32 42.75 -17.22
CA ARG A 278 29.78 42.89 -17.11
C ARG A 278 30.53 41.65 -17.59
N ALA A 279 30.02 40.45 -17.30
CA ALA A 279 30.61 39.21 -17.77
C ALA A 279 30.58 39.10 -19.31
N ILE A 280 29.47 39.51 -19.94
CA ILE A 280 29.37 39.60 -21.40
C ILE A 280 30.42 40.57 -21.96
N GLN A 281 30.50 41.79 -21.42
CA GLN A 281 31.47 42.79 -21.87
C GLN A 281 32.92 42.29 -21.73
N TRP A 282 33.23 41.61 -20.63
CA TRP A 282 34.55 41.01 -20.40
C TRP A 282 34.85 39.87 -21.38
N MET A 283 33.89 39.00 -21.67
CA MET A 283 34.04 37.95 -22.69
C MET A 283 34.27 38.52 -24.09
N GLU A 284 33.57 39.59 -24.46
CA GLU A 284 33.80 40.28 -25.74
C GLU A 284 35.21 40.86 -25.81
N HIS A 285 35.70 41.47 -24.73
CA HIS A 285 37.07 41.98 -24.64
C HIS A 285 38.11 40.87 -24.82
N ILE A 286 37.93 39.73 -24.15
CA ILE A 286 38.81 38.56 -24.31
C ILE A 286 38.79 38.06 -25.76
N LYS A 287 37.61 37.96 -26.36
CA LYS A 287 37.46 37.51 -27.75
C LYS A 287 38.19 38.43 -28.74
N ARG A 288 38.19 39.75 -28.50
CA ARG A 288 38.97 40.72 -29.29
C ARG A 288 40.47 40.48 -29.15
N ASN A 289 40.98 40.33 -27.94
CA ASN A 289 42.40 40.07 -27.68
C ASN A 289 42.89 38.75 -28.31
N PHE A 290 42.07 37.69 -28.28
CA PHE A 290 42.39 36.43 -28.96
C PHE A 290 42.40 36.56 -30.49
N LYS A 291 41.53 37.41 -31.05
CA LYS A 291 41.54 37.67 -32.49
C LYS A 291 42.81 38.42 -32.92
N GLU A 292 43.23 39.43 -32.16
CA GLU A 292 44.47 40.18 -32.45
C GLU A 292 45.73 39.32 -32.35
N SER A 293 45.84 38.49 -31.30
CA SER A 293 46.94 37.54 -31.15
C SER A 293 46.98 36.47 -32.26
N SER A 294 45.82 36.00 -32.74
CA SER A 294 45.75 35.09 -33.90
C SER A 294 46.19 35.74 -35.23
N VAL A 295 46.00 37.06 -35.39
CA VAL A 295 46.47 37.81 -36.57
C VAL A 295 47.98 38.05 -36.50
N ALA A 296 48.52 38.37 -35.31
CA ALA A 296 49.97 38.54 -35.09
C ALA A 296 50.75 37.23 -35.33
N GLN A 297 50.17 36.07 -35.03
CA GLN A 297 50.83 34.78 -35.27
C GLN A 297 50.85 34.40 -36.76
N ARG A 298 49.90 34.88 -37.57
CA ARG A 298 49.92 34.70 -39.04
C ARG A 298 50.98 35.56 -39.73
N THR A 299 51.27 36.76 -39.23
CA THR A 299 52.33 37.61 -39.82
C THR A 299 53.75 37.10 -39.53
N VAL A 300 53.97 36.45 -38.39
CA VAL A 300 55.29 35.84 -38.06
C VAL A 300 55.55 34.54 -38.85
N PHE A 301 54.52 33.73 -39.14
CA PHE A 301 54.70 32.55 -39.99
C PHE A 301 54.77 32.85 -41.50
N SER A 302 54.34 34.04 -41.94
CA SER A 302 54.47 34.48 -43.33
C SER A 302 55.90 34.92 -43.69
N THR A 303 56.73 35.32 -42.73
CA THR A 303 58.11 35.78 -42.99
C THR A 303 59.16 34.66 -42.97
N ARG A 304 58.81 33.44 -42.55
CA ARG A 304 59.74 32.28 -42.50
C ARG A 304 59.66 31.32 -43.69
N LYS A 305 58.84 31.62 -44.71
CA LYS A 305 58.62 30.70 -45.86
C LYS A 305 59.44 31.00 -47.12
N ASN A 306 60.35 31.98 -47.09
CA ASN A 306 61.11 32.39 -48.29
C ASN A 306 62.54 31.84 -48.40
N ASN A 307 62.99 30.92 -47.52
CA ASN A 307 64.32 30.31 -47.63
C ASN A 307 64.25 28.77 -47.67
N VAL A 308 63.62 28.20 -48.70
CA VAL A 308 63.79 26.78 -49.05
C VAL A 308 64.58 26.73 -50.35
N HIS A 309 65.89 26.51 -50.21
CA HIS A 309 66.81 26.20 -51.29
C HIS A 309 66.38 24.88 -51.97
N ILE A 310 66.10 24.94 -53.26
CA ILE A 310 65.90 23.77 -54.11
C ILE A 310 67.27 23.15 -54.38
N ILE A 311 67.55 22.00 -53.75
CA ILE A 311 68.68 21.13 -54.10
C ILE A 311 68.21 20.25 -55.27
N LYS A 312 68.79 20.45 -56.45
CA LYS A 312 68.72 19.49 -57.56
C LYS A 312 69.73 18.36 -57.29
N VAL A 313 69.25 17.13 -57.24
CA VAL A 313 70.09 15.93 -57.31
C VAL A 313 69.77 15.23 -58.63
N SER A 314 70.82 15.12 -59.44
CA SER A 314 70.97 14.32 -60.65
C SER A 314 71.08 12.84 -60.35
#